data_AF-A0ABD4YWQ9-F1
#
_entry.id   AF-A0ABD4YWQ9-F1
#
_cell.length_a   1.000
_cell.length_b   1.000
_cell.length_c   1.000
_cell.angle_alpha   90.00
_cell.angle_beta   90.00
_cell.angle_gamma   90.00
#
_symmetry.space_group_name_H-M   'P 1'
#
loop_
_entity.id
_entity.type
_entity.pdbx_description
1 polymer ?
#
loop_
_entity_poly.entity_id
_entity_poly.type
_entity_poly.pdbx_seq_one_letter_code
_entity_poly.pdbx_strand_id
1 'polypeptide(L)'
;MKTIQNYVPPSAQSLQRLQDRLGYSDGKMAELAGLDASTPWPSYVGGAEPRTLGRQRLFYMMARLTLQESEWQRVLAAMREAGAHFDCQDPHAGDAPPPPEPMADEERKFGMLLVSRNGSFHEMEQLREFAHFAHEADVSRFVHSAFYDSDIDLCRFSFADHDGLDDASRDRIFDAAQKTITRFEFDGRIYHGGIPPESDG
;
A
#
# COMPACT_ATOMS: atom_id res chain seq x y z
N MET A 1 -16.58 26.95 3.09
CA MET A 1 -16.09 25.70 3.71
C MET A 1 -16.21 25.80 5.23
N LYS A 2 -16.74 24.78 5.91
CA LYS A 2 -16.76 24.76 7.38
C LYS A 2 -15.36 24.36 7.86
N THR A 3 -14.59 25.28 8.43
CA THR A 3 -13.28 25.01 9.02
C THR A 3 -13.39 24.93 10.54
N ILE A 4 -12.70 23.98 11.16
CA ILE A 4 -12.64 23.86 12.62
C ILE A 4 -11.70 24.95 13.16
N GLN A 5 -12.26 25.96 13.81
CA GLN A 5 -11.53 27.06 14.45
C GLN A 5 -11.45 26.85 15.96
N ASN A 6 -10.43 27.46 16.62
CA ASN A 6 -10.24 27.40 18.08
C ASN A 6 -10.22 25.97 18.65
N TYR A 7 -9.48 25.07 18.01
CA TYR A 7 -9.39 23.68 18.44
C TYR A 7 -8.73 23.57 19.82
N VAL A 8 -9.45 22.96 20.77
CA VAL A 8 -8.93 22.54 22.07
C VAL A 8 -8.87 21.01 22.06
N PRO A 9 -7.69 20.40 22.27
CA PRO A 9 -7.57 18.94 22.25
C PRO A 9 -8.32 18.29 23.42
N PRO A 10 -8.80 17.05 23.24
CA PRO A 10 -9.37 16.28 24.35
C PRO A 10 -8.32 16.05 25.43
N SER A 11 -8.74 16.12 26.70
CA SER A 11 -7.87 15.77 27.83
C SER A 11 -7.56 14.27 27.86
N ALA A 12 -6.43 13.90 28.49
CA ALA A 12 -6.06 12.51 28.70
C ALA A 12 -7.18 11.69 29.35
N GLN A 13 -7.87 12.25 30.35
CA GLN A 13 -9.03 11.62 30.98
C GLN A 13 -10.21 11.41 30.00
N SER A 14 -10.42 12.33 29.06
CA SER A 14 -11.47 12.18 28.05
C SER A 14 -11.14 11.09 27.05
N LEU A 15 -9.86 10.94 26.69
CA LEU A 15 -9.37 9.86 25.84
C LEU A 15 -9.43 8.50 26.56
N GLN A 16 -9.12 8.46 27.86
CA GLN A 16 -9.29 7.25 28.67
C GLN A 16 -10.75 6.82 28.71
N ARG A 17 -11.69 7.75 28.99
CA ARG A 17 -13.12 7.45 28.94
C ARG A 17 -13.60 6.97 27.58
N LEU A 18 -13.03 7.49 26.49
CA LEU A 18 -13.33 7.03 25.14
C LEU A 18 -12.88 5.58 24.96
N GLN A 19 -11.65 5.25 25.36
CA GLN A 19 -11.11 3.90 25.29
C GLN A 19 -11.95 2.92 26.12
N ASP A 20 -12.27 3.28 27.37
CA ASP A 20 -13.07 2.45 28.28
C ASP A 20 -14.46 2.17 27.69
N ARG A 21 -15.10 3.19 27.09
CA ARG A 21 -16.41 3.05 26.43
C ARG A 21 -16.37 2.13 25.21
N LEU A 22 -15.27 2.13 24.47
CA LEU A 22 -15.08 1.25 23.32
C LEU A 22 -14.66 -0.17 23.73
N GLY A 23 -14.17 -0.36 24.96
CA GLY A 23 -13.60 -1.63 25.41
C GLY A 23 -12.33 -2.03 24.63
N TYR A 24 -11.60 -1.06 24.10
CA TYR A 24 -10.44 -1.29 23.25
C TYR A 24 -9.15 -1.37 24.05
N SER A 25 -8.25 -2.27 23.64
CA SER A 25 -6.87 -2.29 24.15
C SER A 25 -6.07 -1.11 23.62
N ASP A 26 -4.93 -0.81 24.25
CA ASP A 26 -4.00 0.23 23.77
C ASP A 26 -3.57 0.01 22.32
N GLY A 27 -3.39 -1.26 21.92
CA GLY A 27 -3.08 -1.62 20.53
C GLY A 27 -4.20 -1.29 19.57
N LYS A 28 -5.46 -1.63 19.91
CA LYS A 28 -6.63 -1.28 19.08
C LYS A 28 -6.84 0.24 19.01
N MET A 29 -6.56 0.96 20.09
CA MET A 29 -6.63 2.42 20.09
C MET A 29 -5.52 3.05 19.25
N ALA A 30 -4.30 2.50 19.30
CA ALA A 30 -3.20 2.93 18.46
C ALA A 30 -3.51 2.72 16.97
N GLU A 31 -4.08 1.56 16.62
CA GLU A 31 -4.54 1.26 15.26
C GLU A 31 -5.65 2.22 14.81
N LEU A 32 -6.67 2.44 15.67
CA LEU A 32 -7.75 3.40 15.40
C LEU A 32 -7.22 4.81 15.14
N ALA A 33 -6.18 5.20 15.87
CA ALA A 33 -5.56 6.52 15.78
C ALA A 33 -4.48 6.64 14.70
N GLY A 34 -4.16 5.55 13.98
CA GLY A 34 -3.08 5.51 12.98
C GLY A 34 -1.71 5.84 13.60
N LEU A 35 -1.42 5.28 14.77
CA LEU A 35 -0.17 5.47 15.49
C LEU A 35 0.85 4.38 15.11
N ASP A 36 2.10 4.79 14.96
CA ASP A 36 3.24 3.89 14.83
C ASP A 36 3.83 3.49 16.20
N ALA A 37 4.79 2.56 16.19
CA ALA A 37 5.45 2.07 17.40
C ALA A 37 6.23 3.16 18.17
N SER A 38 6.62 4.26 17.53
CA SER A 38 7.35 5.37 18.16
C SER A 38 6.45 6.25 19.04
N THR A 39 5.13 6.22 18.79
CA THR A 39 4.16 7.08 19.47
C THR A 39 2.99 6.25 20.00
N PRO A 40 3.18 5.49 21.08
CA PRO A 40 2.19 4.54 21.57
C PRO A 40 0.99 5.24 22.24
N TRP A 41 -0.18 4.61 22.21
CA TRP A 41 -1.43 5.15 22.77
C TRP A 41 -1.33 5.62 24.24
N PRO A 42 -0.66 4.89 25.16
CA PRO A 42 -0.48 5.32 26.55
C PRO A 42 0.14 6.71 26.72
N SER A 43 0.91 7.19 25.73
CA SER A 43 1.47 8.56 25.76
C SER A 43 0.41 9.66 25.70
N TYR A 44 -0.84 9.35 25.31
CA TYR A 44 -1.96 10.29 25.24
C TYR A 44 -2.92 10.20 26.42
N VAL A 45 -3.03 9.02 27.04
CA VAL A 45 -3.97 8.78 28.15
C VAL A 45 -3.31 8.80 29.53
N GLY A 46 -1.98 8.68 29.61
CA GLY A 46 -1.23 8.62 30.87
C GLY A 46 0.04 9.49 30.89
N GLY A 47 0.73 9.46 32.05
CA GLY A 47 1.95 10.22 32.32
C GLY A 47 1.72 11.55 33.02
N ALA A 48 2.81 12.13 33.56
CA ALA A 48 2.78 13.46 34.19
C ALA A 48 2.52 14.58 33.17
N GLU A 49 2.95 14.39 31.91
CA GLU A 49 2.71 15.29 30.78
C GLU A 49 2.22 14.49 29.55
N PRO A 50 0.91 14.19 29.47
CA PRO A 50 0.35 13.47 28.32
C PRO A 50 0.48 14.28 27.03
N ARG A 51 0.77 13.59 25.92
CA ARG A 51 0.78 14.19 24.59
C ARG A 51 -0.61 14.67 24.20
N THR A 52 -0.66 15.77 23.47
CA THR A 52 -1.92 16.32 22.94
C THR A 52 -2.28 15.67 21.61
N LEU A 53 -3.56 15.33 21.42
CA LEU A 53 -4.05 14.75 20.17
C LEU A 53 -4.33 15.86 19.15
N GLY A 54 -3.61 15.84 18.03
CA GLY A 54 -3.82 16.79 16.94
C GLY A 54 -5.19 16.67 16.29
N ARG A 55 -5.74 17.80 15.81
CA ARG A 55 -7.08 17.88 15.21
C ARG A 55 -7.34 16.88 14.09
N GLN A 56 -6.38 16.70 13.18
CA GLN A 56 -6.54 15.79 12.04
C GLN A 56 -6.63 14.33 12.49
N ARG A 57 -5.86 13.96 13.52
CA ARG A 57 -5.90 12.62 14.09
C ARG A 57 -7.21 12.36 14.81
N LEU A 58 -7.71 13.32 15.59
CA LEU A 58 -9.02 13.20 16.21
C LEU A 58 -10.12 13.08 15.15
N PHE A 59 -10.07 13.89 14.09
CA PHE A 59 -11.02 13.81 12.98
C PHE A 59 -11.01 12.41 12.35
N TYR A 60 -9.83 11.88 12.02
CA TYR A 60 -9.67 10.54 11.47
C TYR A 60 -10.25 9.46 12.39
N MET A 61 -9.93 9.50 13.69
CA MET A 61 -10.48 8.56 14.67
C MET A 61 -12.01 8.63 14.74
N MET A 62 -12.58 9.84 14.81
CA MET A 62 -14.03 10.00 14.91
C MET A 62 -14.74 9.62 13.61
N ALA A 63 -14.11 9.88 12.45
CA ALA A 63 -14.60 9.42 11.16
C ALA A 63 -14.69 7.89 11.11
N ARG A 64 -13.63 7.17 11.52
CA ARG A 64 -13.62 5.70 11.58
C ARG A 64 -14.67 5.10 12.53
N LEU A 65 -15.01 5.81 13.62
CA LEU A 65 -16.03 5.34 14.56
C LEU A 65 -17.47 5.68 14.16
N THR A 66 -17.66 6.68 13.31
CA THR A 66 -18.99 7.25 13.01
C THR A 66 -19.48 6.89 11.61
N LEU A 67 -18.57 6.81 10.63
CA LEU A 67 -18.92 6.45 9.26
C LEU A 67 -19.23 4.96 9.17
N GLN A 68 -20.26 4.63 8.40
CA GLN A 68 -20.51 3.24 8.02
C GLN A 68 -19.43 2.76 7.06
N GLU A 69 -19.26 1.44 6.95
CA GLU A 69 -18.25 0.84 6.05
C GLU A 69 -18.36 1.37 4.62
N SER A 70 -19.58 1.43 4.07
CA SER A 70 -19.81 1.97 2.72
C SER A 70 -19.41 3.44 2.57
N GLU A 71 -19.60 4.27 3.61
CA GLU A 71 -19.21 5.67 3.61
C GLU A 71 -17.70 5.84 3.75
N TRP A 72 -17.08 4.98 4.57
CA TRP A 72 -15.63 4.92 4.73
C TRP A 72 -14.94 4.55 3.41
N GLN A 73 -15.42 3.51 2.73
CA GLN A 73 -14.91 3.10 1.41
C GLN A 73 -15.05 4.22 0.37
N ARG A 74 -16.12 5.01 0.42
CA ARG A 74 -16.27 6.19 -0.45
C ARG A 74 -15.23 7.27 -0.17
N VAL A 75 -14.84 7.48 1.08
CA VAL A 75 -13.74 8.40 1.42
C VAL A 75 -12.42 7.87 0.87
N LEU A 76 -12.12 6.58 1.04
CA LEU A 76 -10.91 5.97 0.50
C LEU A 76 -10.86 6.04 -1.04
N ALA A 77 -11.99 5.79 -1.70
CA ALA A 77 -12.12 5.96 -3.16
C ALA A 77 -11.86 7.41 -3.58
N ALA A 78 -12.47 8.39 -2.90
CA ALA A 78 -12.24 9.81 -3.19
C ALA A 78 -10.77 10.22 -2.94
N MET A 79 -10.11 9.62 -1.95
CA MET A 79 -8.66 9.83 -1.74
C MET A 79 -7.86 9.28 -2.92
N ARG A 80 -8.21 8.09 -3.44
CA ARG A 80 -7.58 7.51 -4.64
C ARG A 80 -7.85 8.34 -5.89
N GLU A 81 -9.07 8.83 -6.08
CA GLU A 81 -9.43 9.76 -7.16
C GLU A 81 -8.64 11.07 -7.10
N ALA A 82 -8.30 11.53 -5.88
CA ALA A 82 -7.43 12.68 -5.68
C ALA A 82 -5.92 12.37 -5.87
N GLY A 83 -5.55 11.14 -6.24
CA GLY A 83 -4.17 10.70 -6.49
C GLY A 83 -3.44 10.13 -5.29
N ALA A 84 -4.13 9.82 -4.19
CA ALA A 84 -3.51 9.17 -3.03
C ALA A 84 -3.39 7.65 -3.25
N HIS A 85 -2.22 7.10 -2.95
CA HIS A 85 -1.95 5.66 -3.00
C HIS A 85 -1.60 5.15 -1.61
N PHE A 86 -2.27 4.08 -1.20
CA PHE A 86 -2.09 3.46 0.11
C PHE A 86 -2.68 2.04 0.06
N ASP A 87 -2.04 1.15 0.80
CA ASP A 87 -2.57 -0.19 1.05
C ASP A 87 -3.58 -0.11 2.20
N CYS A 88 -4.74 -0.73 2.03
CA CYS A 88 -5.68 -0.95 3.12
C CYS A 88 -5.67 -2.43 3.45
N GLN A 89 -5.17 -2.79 4.63
CA GLN A 89 -5.44 -4.11 5.17
C GLN A 89 -6.85 -4.11 5.74
N ASP A 90 -7.75 -4.83 5.08
CA ASP A 90 -9.07 -5.13 5.62
C ASP A 90 -8.98 -6.42 6.45
N PRO A 91 -9.08 -6.38 7.79
CA PRO A 91 -9.10 -7.59 8.62
C PRO A 91 -10.36 -8.46 8.40
N HIS A 92 -11.28 -8.03 7.54
CA HIS A 92 -12.49 -8.77 7.15
C HIS A 92 -12.62 -9.10 5.66
N ALA A 93 -11.61 -8.79 4.82
CA ALA A 93 -11.63 -9.11 3.39
C ALA A 93 -11.41 -10.61 3.06
N GLY A 94 -11.52 -11.51 4.05
CA GLY A 94 -11.33 -12.95 3.86
C GLY A 94 -12.51 -13.68 3.22
N ASP A 95 -13.66 -13.04 2.96
CA ASP A 95 -14.92 -13.77 2.68
C ASP A 95 -15.77 -13.19 1.53
N ALA A 96 -15.25 -12.24 0.74
CA ALA A 96 -15.94 -11.73 -0.44
C ALA A 96 -15.25 -12.21 -1.73
N PRO A 97 -15.96 -12.82 -2.70
CA PRO A 97 -15.39 -13.05 -4.01
C PRO A 97 -15.07 -11.70 -4.66
N PRO A 98 -13.87 -11.53 -5.25
CA PRO A 98 -13.52 -10.29 -5.92
C PRO A 98 -14.51 -10.00 -7.06
N PRO A 99 -14.86 -8.73 -7.32
CA PRO A 99 -15.57 -8.35 -8.54
C PRO A 99 -14.77 -8.81 -9.76
N PRO A 100 -15.41 -9.16 -10.88
CA PRO A 100 -14.68 -9.43 -12.11
C PRO A 100 -13.94 -8.14 -12.53
N GLU A 101 -12.61 -8.17 -12.41
CA GLU A 101 -11.72 -7.10 -12.83
C GLU A 101 -11.83 -6.88 -14.34
N PRO A 102 -11.65 -5.63 -14.83
CA PRO A 102 -11.52 -5.38 -16.27
C PRO A 102 -10.39 -6.25 -16.82
N MET A 103 -10.62 -6.83 -18.01
CA MET A 103 -9.69 -7.76 -18.65
C MET A 103 -8.31 -7.12 -18.83
N ALA A 104 -7.43 -7.31 -17.85
CA ALA A 104 -6.02 -7.03 -17.98
C ALA A 104 -5.44 -7.93 -19.08
N ASP A 105 -4.49 -7.42 -19.85
CA ASP A 105 -3.74 -8.28 -20.75
C ASP A 105 -2.77 -9.12 -19.90
N GLU A 106 -3.08 -10.41 -19.81
CA GLU A 106 -2.31 -11.40 -19.07
C GLU A 106 -1.47 -12.26 -20.01
N GLU A 107 -0.17 -12.38 -19.71
CA GLU A 107 0.75 -13.24 -20.43
C GLU A 107 1.55 -14.10 -19.45
N ARG A 108 1.72 -15.40 -19.76
CA ARG A 108 2.61 -16.27 -18.97
C ARG A 108 3.94 -16.47 -19.70
N LYS A 109 5.04 -16.18 -19.01
CA LYS A 109 6.41 -16.31 -19.56
C LYS A 109 7.39 -16.80 -18.49
N PHE A 110 8.15 -17.85 -18.80
CA PHE A 110 9.12 -18.48 -17.89
C PHE A 110 8.58 -18.84 -16.50
N GLY A 111 7.28 -19.15 -16.39
CA GLY A 111 6.60 -19.46 -15.12
C GLY A 111 6.04 -18.25 -14.38
N MET A 112 6.37 -17.02 -14.80
CA MET A 112 5.81 -15.78 -14.26
C MET A 112 4.48 -15.43 -14.94
N LEU A 113 3.55 -14.88 -14.17
CA LEU A 113 2.36 -14.20 -14.68
C LEU A 113 2.66 -12.71 -14.87
N LEU A 114 2.62 -12.23 -16.11
CA LEU A 114 2.81 -10.84 -16.48
C LEU A 114 1.44 -10.22 -16.73
N VAL A 115 1.16 -9.09 -16.08
CA VAL A 115 -0.15 -8.44 -16.15
C VAL A 115 0.05 -6.95 -16.34
N SER A 116 -0.55 -6.37 -17.37
CA SER A 116 -0.69 -4.91 -17.50
C SER A 116 -2.17 -4.54 -17.37
N ARG A 117 -2.47 -3.55 -16.52
CA ARG A 117 -3.83 -3.06 -16.28
C ARG A 117 -4.54 -2.66 -17.59
N ASN A 118 -3.86 -1.89 -18.44
CA ASN A 118 -4.43 -1.38 -19.68
C ASN A 118 -3.86 -2.05 -20.94
N GLY A 119 -2.96 -3.03 -20.80
CA GLY A 119 -2.36 -3.76 -21.91
C GLY A 119 -1.49 -2.90 -22.83
N SER A 120 -0.94 -1.79 -22.32
CA SER A 120 -0.09 -0.90 -23.13
C SER A 120 1.10 -1.69 -23.69
N PHE A 121 1.37 -1.52 -24.99
CA PHE A 121 2.44 -2.25 -25.67
C PHE A 121 3.79 -2.08 -24.97
N HIS A 122 4.10 -0.85 -24.57
CA HIS A 122 5.36 -0.53 -23.89
C HIS A 122 5.47 -1.19 -22.51
N GLU A 123 4.38 -1.22 -21.75
CA GLU A 123 4.35 -1.88 -20.43
C GLU A 123 4.51 -3.39 -20.56
N MET A 124 3.81 -4.00 -21.53
CA MET A 124 3.93 -5.41 -21.81
C MET A 124 5.33 -5.78 -22.33
N GLU A 125 5.97 -4.90 -23.09
CA GLU A 125 7.37 -5.07 -23.50
C GLU A 125 8.32 -5.04 -22.31
N GLN A 126 8.20 -4.04 -21.42
CA GLN A 126 8.98 -3.97 -20.17
C GLN A 126 8.80 -5.24 -19.32
N LEU A 127 7.57 -5.72 -19.14
CA LEU A 127 7.29 -6.94 -18.40
C LEU A 127 7.91 -8.19 -19.06
N ARG A 128 7.87 -8.29 -20.39
CA ARG A 128 8.49 -9.40 -21.13
C ARG A 128 10.02 -9.37 -21.06
N GLU A 129 10.62 -8.18 -21.13
CA GLU A 129 12.06 -8.00 -20.97
C GLU A 129 12.49 -8.34 -19.55
N PHE A 130 11.78 -7.84 -18.54
CA PHE A 130 12.00 -8.22 -17.14
C PHE A 130 11.99 -9.74 -16.98
N ALA A 131 10.97 -10.40 -17.52
CA ALA A 131 10.84 -11.84 -17.47
C ALA A 131 12.03 -12.55 -18.14
N HIS A 132 12.55 -12.00 -19.24
CA HIS A 132 13.73 -12.53 -19.90
C HIS A 132 14.99 -12.40 -19.04
N PHE A 133 15.28 -11.21 -18.51
CA PHE A 133 16.45 -10.99 -17.65
C PHE A 133 16.37 -11.80 -16.33
N ALA A 134 15.18 -11.91 -15.75
CA ALA A 134 14.96 -12.76 -14.57
C ALA A 134 15.21 -14.25 -14.87
N HIS A 135 14.88 -14.70 -16.09
CA HIS A 135 15.18 -16.06 -16.53
C HIS A 135 16.68 -16.27 -16.78
N GLU A 136 17.35 -15.35 -17.47
CA GLU A 136 18.80 -15.40 -17.71
C GLU A 136 19.61 -15.40 -16.41
N ALA A 137 19.12 -14.70 -15.38
CA ALA A 137 19.74 -14.66 -14.05
C ALA A 137 19.37 -15.88 -13.16
N ASP A 138 18.63 -16.86 -13.67
CA ASP A 138 18.13 -18.06 -12.96
C ASP A 138 17.28 -17.73 -11.70
N VAL A 139 16.54 -16.62 -11.75
CA VAL A 139 15.65 -16.15 -10.67
C VAL A 139 14.17 -16.11 -11.04
N SER A 140 13.81 -16.36 -12.30
CA SER A 140 12.41 -16.40 -12.78
C SER A 140 11.47 -17.27 -11.95
N ARG A 141 11.95 -18.39 -11.39
CA ARG A 141 11.17 -19.29 -10.52
C ARG A 141 10.72 -18.66 -9.19
N PHE A 142 11.38 -17.59 -8.76
CA PHE A 142 11.09 -16.92 -7.49
C PHE A 142 10.02 -15.84 -7.64
N VAL A 143 9.74 -15.41 -8.86
CA VAL A 143 8.72 -14.40 -9.15
C VAL A 143 7.45 -15.13 -9.57
N HIS A 144 6.38 -14.94 -8.79
CA HIS A 144 5.06 -15.49 -9.13
C HIS A 144 4.38 -14.63 -10.19
N SER A 145 4.35 -13.31 -9.97
CA SER A 145 3.75 -12.36 -10.92
C SER A 145 4.46 -11.01 -10.92
N ALA A 146 4.36 -10.32 -12.06
CA ALA A 146 4.72 -8.93 -12.23
C ALA A 146 3.50 -8.17 -12.79
N PHE A 147 3.02 -7.19 -12.04
CA PHE A 147 1.83 -6.40 -12.37
C PHE A 147 2.23 -4.95 -12.63
N TYR A 148 1.98 -4.47 -13.84
CA TYR A 148 2.19 -3.08 -14.23
C TYR A 148 0.89 -2.29 -14.13
N ASP A 149 0.88 -1.29 -13.25
CA ASP A 149 -0.25 -0.40 -13.02
C ASP A 149 -0.12 0.87 -13.87
N SER A 150 -0.75 0.85 -15.05
CA SER A 150 -0.69 1.94 -16.03
C SER A 150 -1.21 3.29 -15.50
N ASP A 151 -2.11 3.29 -14.51
CA ASP A 151 -2.70 4.51 -13.97
C ASP A 151 -1.68 5.34 -13.17
N ILE A 152 -0.67 4.68 -12.61
CA ILE A 152 0.31 5.28 -11.69
C ILE A 152 1.76 5.10 -12.15
N ASP A 153 1.94 4.45 -13.30
CA ASP A 153 3.22 4.07 -13.87
C ASP A 153 4.10 3.36 -12.83
N LEU A 154 3.61 2.23 -12.27
CA LEU A 154 4.32 1.47 -11.25
C LEU A 154 4.13 -0.03 -11.42
N CYS A 155 5.24 -0.75 -11.53
CA CYS A 155 5.25 -2.21 -11.48
C CYS A 155 5.40 -2.73 -10.05
N ARG A 156 4.65 -3.78 -9.71
CA ARG A 156 4.76 -4.52 -8.45
C ARG A 156 5.03 -5.99 -8.71
N PHE A 157 5.81 -6.61 -7.84
CA PHE A 157 6.15 -8.02 -7.94
C PHE A 157 5.52 -8.81 -6.79
N SER A 158 4.97 -9.97 -7.11
CA SER A 158 4.62 -10.99 -6.13
C SER A 158 5.66 -12.10 -6.21
N PHE A 159 6.30 -12.41 -5.09
CA PHE A 159 7.27 -13.51 -5.01
C PHE A 159 6.57 -14.78 -4.57
N ALA A 160 7.04 -15.92 -5.07
CA ALA A 160 6.53 -17.20 -4.63
C ALA A 160 7.01 -17.49 -3.21
N ASP A 161 6.12 -17.94 -2.31
CA ASP A 161 6.43 -18.32 -0.93
C ASP A 161 7.33 -19.56 -0.91
N HIS A 162 8.64 -19.38 -1.10
CA HIS A 162 9.59 -20.48 -1.21
C HIS A 162 10.76 -20.24 -0.24
N ASP A 163 11.03 -21.23 0.61
CA ASP A 163 12.27 -21.36 1.36
C ASP A 163 13.45 -21.28 0.37
N GLY A 164 14.23 -20.20 0.39
CA GLY A 164 15.44 -20.06 -0.44
C GLY A 164 15.59 -18.77 -1.25
N LEU A 165 14.71 -17.78 -1.10
CA LEU A 165 14.98 -16.43 -1.62
C LEU A 165 16.08 -15.75 -0.79
N ASP A 166 17.34 -16.03 -1.12
CA ASP A 166 18.49 -15.37 -0.50
C ASP A 166 18.70 -13.94 -1.04
N ASP A 167 19.48 -13.14 -0.31
CA ASP A 167 19.77 -11.75 -0.67
C ASP A 167 20.37 -11.65 -2.09
N ALA A 168 21.20 -12.62 -2.49
CA ALA A 168 21.81 -12.65 -3.82
C ALA A 168 20.79 -12.91 -4.95
N SER A 169 19.73 -13.68 -4.70
CA SER A 169 18.64 -13.86 -5.66
C SER A 169 17.76 -12.62 -5.71
N ARG A 170 17.53 -11.96 -4.57
CA ARG A 170 16.80 -10.69 -4.52
C ARG A 170 17.52 -9.59 -5.29
N ASP A 171 18.84 -9.46 -5.12
CA ASP A 171 19.66 -8.49 -5.87
C ASP A 171 19.57 -8.74 -7.37
N ARG A 172 19.60 -10.00 -7.81
CA ARG A 172 19.44 -10.35 -9.24
C ARG A 172 18.07 -10.00 -9.80
N ILE A 173 17.00 -10.18 -9.01
CA ILE A 173 15.65 -9.75 -9.40
C ILE A 173 15.59 -8.23 -9.49
N PHE A 174 16.17 -7.54 -8.50
CA PHE A 174 16.25 -6.09 -8.48
C PHE A 174 17.01 -5.56 -9.70
N ASP A 175 18.16 -6.14 -10.04
CA ASP A 175 18.95 -5.78 -11.23
C ASP A 175 18.15 -5.98 -12.53
N ALA A 176 17.38 -7.07 -12.63
CA ALA A 176 16.52 -7.32 -13.78
C ALA A 176 15.41 -6.26 -13.89
N ALA A 177 14.76 -5.93 -12.77
CA ALA A 177 13.75 -4.87 -12.72
C ALA A 177 14.36 -3.50 -13.05
N GLN A 178 15.52 -3.17 -12.48
CA GLN A 178 16.20 -1.91 -12.70
C GLN A 178 16.61 -1.69 -14.16
N LYS A 179 16.92 -2.76 -14.89
CA LYS A 179 17.29 -2.68 -16.31
C LYS A 179 16.10 -2.43 -17.24
N THR A 180 14.91 -2.86 -16.86
CA THR A 180 13.78 -3.03 -17.79
C THR A 180 12.56 -2.21 -17.42
N ILE A 181 12.30 -2.06 -16.13
CA ILE A 181 11.09 -1.45 -15.63
C ILE A 181 11.34 0.02 -15.28
N THR A 182 10.60 0.94 -15.91
CA THR A 182 10.78 2.39 -15.72
C THR A 182 10.59 2.81 -14.27
N ARG A 183 9.59 2.24 -13.59
CA ARG A 183 9.31 2.51 -12.19
C ARG A 183 8.68 1.30 -11.52
N PHE A 184 9.28 0.85 -10.42
CA PHE A 184 8.84 -0.36 -9.73
C PHE A 184 8.97 -0.26 -8.22
N GLU A 185 8.15 -1.01 -7.51
CA GLU A 185 8.23 -1.20 -6.07
C GLU A 185 9.10 -2.43 -5.74
N PHE A 186 10.03 -2.25 -4.81
CA PHE A 186 10.83 -3.33 -4.25
C PHE A 186 11.09 -3.05 -2.76
N ASP A 187 10.85 -4.01 -1.88
CA ASP A 187 11.01 -3.85 -0.42
C ASP A 187 10.33 -2.62 0.19
N GLY A 188 9.12 -2.30 -0.30
CA GLY A 188 8.33 -1.17 0.19
C GLY A 188 8.91 0.20 -0.19
N ARG A 189 9.83 0.24 -1.17
CA ARG A 189 10.39 1.48 -1.74
C ARG A 189 10.18 1.51 -3.24
N ILE A 190 10.02 2.71 -3.78
CA ILE A 190 9.86 2.93 -5.21
C ILE A 190 11.22 3.27 -5.82
N TYR A 191 11.56 2.57 -6.89
CA TYR A 191 12.78 2.74 -7.66
C TYR A 191 12.45 3.14 -9.09
N HIS A 192 13.41 3.78 -9.74
CA HIS A 192 13.35 4.15 -11.14
C HIS A 192 14.43 3.38 -11.90
N GLY A 193 14.02 2.68 -12.94
CA GLY A 193 14.87 1.86 -13.79
C GLY A 193 14.54 2.10 -15.26
N GLY A 194 14.86 1.11 -16.09
CA GLY A 194 14.64 1.16 -17.53
C GLY A 194 15.44 2.26 -18.22
N ILE A 195 15.42 2.24 -19.55
CA ILE A 195 15.73 3.44 -20.32
C ILE A 195 14.40 4.21 -20.41
N PRO A 196 14.35 5.51 -20.05
CA PRO A 196 13.13 6.29 -20.21
C PRO A 196 12.62 6.12 -21.65
N PRO A 197 11.34 5.82 -21.88
CA PRO A 197 10.81 5.85 -23.23
C PRO A 197 11.12 7.22 -23.82
N GLU A 198 11.57 7.26 -25.09
CA GLU A 198 11.68 8.52 -25.80
C GLU A 198 10.32 9.22 -25.65
N SER A 199 10.34 10.45 -25.13
CA SER A 199 9.14 11.25 -24.92
C SER A 199 8.47 11.41 -26.27
N ASP A 200 7.38 10.68 -26.51
CA ASP A 200 6.48 10.94 -27.63
C ASP A 200 5.99 12.38 -27.47
N GLY A 201 6.53 13.27 -28.31
CA GLY A 201 6.24 14.70 -28.35
C GLY A 201 4.95 15.03 -29.10
#